data_AF-F8IKL1-F1
#
_entry.id   AF-F8IKL1-F1
#
_cell.length_a   1.000
_cell.length_b   1.000
_cell.length_c   1.000
_cell.angle_alpha   90.00
_cell.angle_beta   90.00
_cell.angle_gamma   90.00
#
_symmetry.space_group_name_H-M   'P 1'
#
loop_
_entity.id
_entity.type
_entity.pdbx_description
1 polymer ?
#
loop_
_entity_poly.entity_id
_entity_poly.type
_entity_poly.pdbx_seq_one_letter_code
_entity_poly.pdbx_strand_id
1 'polypeptide(L)'
;MLAQSLPWIIVSMFLAGLVSQWLEPELVARWLGREAGIVGIVFGAALGMLGTGSRFAVYPLAVSLLAADASPGAVVAFTTSWQLTSLARLPAEFPFFGIPFTLARFVISLLISVAGGVLFEWLWKAWSHFQ
;
A
#
# COMPACT_ATOMS: atom_id res chain seq x y z
N MET A 1 -7.69 9.26 -25.73
CA MET A 1 -7.80 8.79 -24.32
C MET A 1 -6.55 9.12 -23.49
N LEU A 2 -5.32 8.80 -23.94
CA LEU A 2 -4.08 9.13 -23.22
C LEU A 2 -3.84 10.65 -23.05
N ALA A 3 -4.02 11.44 -24.12
CA ALA A 3 -3.81 12.89 -24.07
C ALA A 3 -4.74 13.62 -23.07
N GLN A 4 -5.95 13.11 -22.84
CA GLN A 4 -6.88 13.66 -21.84
C GLN A 4 -6.54 13.24 -20.41
N SER A 5 -5.87 12.10 -20.23
CA SER A 5 -5.46 11.60 -18.91
C SER A 5 -4.12 12.19 -18.45
N LEU A 6 -3.32 12.71 -19.39
CA LEU A 6 -1.99 13.27 -19.16
C LEU A 6 -1.95 14.34 -18.05
N PRO A 7 -2.86 15.33 -18.02
CA PRO A 7 -2.86 16.35 -16.97
C PRO A 7 -3.06 15.73 -15.58
N TRP A 8 -3.97 14.75 -15.46
CA TRP A 8 -4.24 14.06 -14.20
C TRP A 8 -3.06 13.19 -13.74
N ILE A 9 -2.38 12.54 -14.67
CA ILE A 9 -1.16 11.77 -14.37
C ILE A 9 -0.10 12.71 -13.79
N ILE A 10 0.19 13.82 -14.50
CA ILE A 10 1.21 14.80 -14.08
C ILE A 10 0.89 15.36 -12.69
N VAL A 11 -0.35 15.82 -12.46
CA VAL A 11 -0.77 16.36 -11.17
C VAL A 11 -0.66 15.31 -10.06
N SER A 12 -1.12 14.08 -10.31
CA SER A 12 -1.05 13.00 -9.31
C SER A 12 0.38 12.59 -8.97
N MET A 13 1.28 12.54 -9.95
CA MET A 13 2.70 12.26 -9.73
C MET A 13 3.39 13.40 -8.99
N PHE A 14 3.07 14.65 -9.33
CA PHE A 14 3.60 15.83 -8.65
C PHE A 14 3.15 15.88 -7.18
N LEU A 15 1.87 15.67 -6.90
CA LEU A 15 1.34 15.58 -5.53
C LEU A 15 1.95 14.42 -4.75
N ALA A 16 2.13 13.25 -5.37
CA ALA A 16 2.81 12.13 -4.73
C ALA A 16 4.27 12.48 -4.37
N GLY A 17 4.97 13.20 -5.25
CA GLY A 17 6.31 13.73 -4.98
C GLY A 17 6.33 14.72 -3.81
N LEU A 18 5.33 15.60 -3.69
CA LEU A 18 5.22 16.52 -2.55
C LEU A 18 4.97 15.77 -1.25
N VAL A 19 4.04 14.81 -1.23
CA VAL A 19 3.79 13.95 -0.06
C VAL A 19 5.05 13.18 0.33
N SER A 20 5.85 12.75 -0.66
CA SER A 20 7.10 12.03 -0.37
C SER A 20 8.14 12.88 0.36
N GLN A 21 8.11 14.21 0.23
CA GLN A 21 8.98 15.09 1.04
C GLN A 21 8.54 15.22 2.49
N TRP A 22 7.27 14.92 2.78
CA TRP A 22 6.72 14.98 4.14
C TRP A 22 6.92 13.65 4.89
N LEU A 23 7.41 12.61 4.20
CA LEU A 23 7.81 11.36 4.83
C LEU A 23 9.17 11.57 5.52
N GLU A 24 9.14 11.69 6.85
CA GLU A 24 10.34 11.61 7.66
C GLU A 24 10.92 10.18 7.56
N PRO A 25 12.13 9.99 7.01
CA PRO A 25 12.69 8.65 6.81
C PRO A 25 12.82 7.85 8.11
N GLU A 26 13.06 8.54 9.22
CA GLU A 26 13.16 7.94 10.56
C GLU A 26 11.83 7.33 11.02
N LEU A 27 10.70 7.99 10.73
CA LEU A 27 9.38 7.43 11.02
C LEU A 27 9.08 6.22 10.12
N VAL A 28 9.44 6.29 8.85
CA VAL A 28 9.24 5.18 7.91
C VAL A 28 10.05 3.96 8.33
N ALA A 29 11.34 4.12 8.62
CA ALA A 29 12.20 3.05 9.09
C ALA A 29 11.69 2.43 10.40
N ARG A 30 11.21 3.26 11.35
CA ARG A 30 10.71 2.79 12.64
C ARG A 30 9.40 1.99 12.53
N TRP A 31 8.46 2.43 11.69
CA TRP A 31 7.12 1.85 11.62
C TRP A 31 6.93 0.84 10.49
N LEU A 32 7.64 0.99 9.38
CA LEU A 32 7.51 0.17 8.17
C LEU A 32 8.81 -0.55 7.80
N GLY A 33 9.94 -0.19 8.41
CA GLY A 33 11.24 -0.79 8.14
C GLY A 33 11.39 -2.21 8.65
N ARG A 34 12.55 -2.80 8.39
CA ARG A 34 12.83 -4.22 8.68
C ARG A 34 12.74 -4.56 10.17
N GLU A 35 13.10 -3.62 11.05
CA GLU A 35 13.04 -3.79 12.51
C GLU A 35 11.59 -3.92 13.03
N ALA A 36 10.62 -3.32 12.34
CA ALA A 36 9.21 -3.45 12.69
C ALA A 36 8.65 -4.87 12.38
N GLY A 37 9.33 -5.65 11.54
CA GLY A 37 8.94 -7.01 11.20
C GLY A 37 7.49 -7.12 10.71
N ILE A 38 6.73 -8.07 11.27
CA ILE A 38 5.32 -8.27 10.91
C ILE A 38 4.46 -7.05 11.27
N VAL A 39 4.80 -6.31 12.33
CA VAL A 39 4.05 -5.11 12.73
C VAL A 39 4.09 -4.07 11.61
N GLY A 40 5.25 -3.88 10.97
CA GLY A 40 5.36 -2.96 9.83
C GLY A 40 4.56 -3.40 8.62
N ILE A 41 4.42 -4.71 8.39
CA ILE A 41 3.60 -5.24 7.30
C ILE A 41 2.11 -4.98 7.56
N VAL A 42 1.64 -5.20 8.79
CA VAL A 42 0.26 -4.89 9.19
C VAL A 42 -0.01 -3.39 9.09
N PHE A 43 0.94 -2.56 9.51
CA PHE A 43 0.84 -1.11 9.40
C PHE A 43 0.79 -0.66 7.94
N GLY A 44 1.62 -1.25 7.08
CA GLY A 44 1.59 -1.03 5.63
C GLY A 44 0.21 -1.36 5.05
N ALA A 45 -0.37 -2.52 5.38
CA ALA A 45 -1.72 -2.88 4.96
C ALA A 45 -2.79 -1.88 5.45
N ALA A 46 -2.69 -1.40 6.69
CA ALA A 46 -3.61 -0.40 7.24
C ALA A 46 -3.50 0.94 6.52
N LEU A 47 -2.28 1.41 6.22
CA LEU A 47 -2.07 2.62 5.41
C LEU A 47 -2.62 2.45 3.99
N GLY A 48 -2.47 1.27 3.38
CA GLY A 48 -3.01 0.97 2.06
C GLY A 48 -4.53 1.03 2.02
N MET A 49 -5.17 0.47 3.05
CA MET A 49 -6.63 0.49 3.24
C MET A 49 -7.18 1.92 3.33
N LEU A 50 -6.46 2.81 4.01
CA LEU A 50 -6.76 4.24 4.12
C LEU A 50 -6.37 5.05 2.87
N GLY A 51 -5.52 4.48 2.01
CA GLY A 51 -5.02 5.14 0.82
C GLY A 51 -6.14 5.50 -0.14
N THR A 52 -6.39 6.80 -0.29
CA THR A 52 -7.23 7.35 -1.35
C THR A 52 -6.34 8.10 -2.33
N GLY A 53 -6.13 7.53 -3.51
CA GLY A 53 -5.23 8.10 -4.49
C GLY A 53 -5.48 7.53 -5.88
N SER A 54 -4.92 8.18 -6.89
CA SER A 54 -4.85 7.60 -8.23
C SER A 54 -3.80 6.48 -8.27
N ARG A 55 -3.98 5.48 -9.14
CA ARG A 55 -2.97 4.44 -9.41
C ARG A 55 -1.59 5.07 -9.71
N PHE A 56 -1.59 6.24 -10.36
CA PHE A 56 -0.39 6.97 -10.74
C PHE A 56 0.33 7.65 -9.56
N ALA A 57 -0.35 7.88 -8.43
CA ALA A 57 0.26 8.45 -7.21
C ALA A 57 0.83 7.36 -6.28
N VAL A 58 0.20 6.18 -6.26
CA VAL A 58 0.52 5.13 -5.28
C VAL A 58 1.85 4.44 -5.57
N TYR A 59 2.20 4.20 -6.83
CA TYR A 59 3.49 3.58 -7.16
C TYR A 59 4.70 4.49 -6.86
N PRO A 60 4.71 5.78 -7.22
CA PRO A 60 5.78 6.69 -6.77
C PRO A 60 5.90 6.75 -5.25
N LEU A 61 4.77 6.77 -4.53
CA LEU A 61 4.78 6.73 -3.07
C LEU A 61 5.40 5.43 -2.55
N ALA A 62 5.04 4.28 -3.12
CA ALA A 62 5.63 2.99 -2.77
C ALA A 62 7.16 2.97 -2.97
N VAL A 63 7.65 3.56 -4.07
CA VAL A 63 9.09 3.72 -4.31
C VAL A 63 9.74 4.63 -3.27
N SER A 64 9.08 5.74 -2.89
CA SER A 64 9.61 6.64 -1.85
C SER A 64 9.68 5.97 -0.47
N LEU A 65 8.72 5.09 -0.15
CA LEU A 65 8.76 4.29 1.08
C LEU A 65 9.96 3.34 1.09
N LEU A 66 10.22 2.65 -0.03
CA LEU A 66 11.40 1.81 -0.18
C LEU A 66 12.70 2.62 -0.06
N ALA A 67 12.75 3.81 -0.65
CA ALA A 67 13.90 4.71 -0.54
C ALA A 67 14.11 5.22 0.89
N ALA A 68 13.05 5.27 1.70
CA ALA A 68 13.07 5.61 3.12
C ALA A 68 13.22 4.36 4.04
N ASP A 69 13.78 3.27 3.51
CA ASP A 69 14.10 2.03 4.23
C ASP A 69 12.88 1.22 4.76
N ALA A 70 11.70 1.42 4.17
CA ALA A 70 10.57 0.53 4.42
C ALA A 70 10.90 -0.91 3.95
N SER A 71 10.44 -1.90 4.73
CA SER A 71 10.58 -3.30 4.34
C SER A 71 9.79 -3.58 3.04
N PRO A 72 10.36 -4.35 2.10
CA PRO A 72 9.67 -4.69 0.86
C PRO A 72 8.33 -5.37 1.09
N GLY A 73 8.21 -6.22 2.11
CA GLY A 73 6.94 -6.82 2.51
C GLY A 73 5.90 -5.81 2.97
N ALA A 74 6.29 -4.76 3.71
CA ALA A 74 5.36 -3.72 4.12
C ALA A 74 4.85 -2.89 2.93
N VAL A 75 5.71 -2.62 1.95
CA VAL A 75 5.33 -1.92 0.72
C VAL A 75 4.41 -2.78 -0.16
N VAL A 76 4.64 -4.09 -0.22
CA VAL A 76 3.73 -5.03 -0.90
C VAL A 76 2.38 -5.11 -0.20
N ALA A 77 2.36 -5.20 1.13
CA ALA A 77 1.11 -5.18 1.90
C ALA A 77 0.34 -3.86 1.72
N PHE A 78 1.04 -2.72 1.71
CA PHE A 78 0.47 -1.42 1.40
C PHE A 78 -0.18 -1.37 0.03
N THR A 79 0.56 -1.71 -1.03
CA THR A 79 0.06 -1.65 -2.41
C THR A 79 -1.07 -2.65 -2.66
N THR A 80 -1.00 -3.85 -2.09
CA THR A 80 -2.04 -4.88 -2.20
C THR A 80 -3.31 -4.45 -1.46
N SER A 81 -3.18 -3.98 -0.22
CA SER A 81 -4.33 -3.52 0.57
C SER A 81 -5.01 -2.33 -0.07
N TRP A 82 -4.23 -1.42 -0.67
CA TRP A 82 -4.77 -0.31 -1.43
C TRP A 82 -5.67 -0.75 -2.60
N GLN A 83 -5.27 -1.79 -3.33
CA GLN A 83 -6.05 -2.32 -4.46
C GLN A 83 -7.29 -3.09 -4.02
N LEU A 84 -7.16 -3.93 -2.99
CA LEU A 84 -8.18 -4.87 -2.56
C LEU A 84 -9.20 -4.27 -1.58
N THR A 85 -8.77 -3.33 -0.74
CA THR A 85 -9.43 -3.01 0.55
C THR A 85 -9.70 -1.51 0.71
N SER A 86 -9.70 -0.72 -0.36
CA SER A 86 -9.92 0.73 -0.27
C SER A 86 -11.23 1.07 0.46
N LEU A 87 -11.13 1.70 1.63
CA LEU A 87 -12.26 2.11 2.49
C LEU A 87 -13.27 2.99 1.75
N ALA A 88 -12.78 3.83 0.83
CA ALA A 88 -13.60 4.72 0.02
C ALA A 88 -14.62 3.98 -0.87
N ARG A 89 -14.41 2.68 -1.13
CA ARG A 89 -15.31 1.85 -1.96
C ARG A 89 -16.44 1.21 -1.15
N LEU A 90 -16.31 1.09 0.17
CA LEU A 90 -17.31 0.41 1.01
C LEU A 90 -18.73 0.99 0.89
N PRO A 91 -18.94 2.33 0.93
CA PRO A 91 -20.29 2.89 0.82
C PRO A 91 -20.94 2.60 -0.53
N ALA A 92 -20.13 2.52 -1.58
CA ALA A 92 -20.59 2.18 -2.92
C ALA A 92 -20.89 0.69 -3.07
N GLU A 93 -20.30 -0.19 -2.26
CA GLU A 93 -20.51 -1.64 -2.34
C GLU A 93 -21.75 -2.13 -1.57
N PHE A 94 -22.11 -1.46 -0.46
CA PHE A 94 -23.23 -1.91 0.38
C PHE A 94 -24.57 -2.08 -0.38
N PRO A 95 -24.96 -1.17 -1.29
CA PRO A 95 -26.22 -1.31 -2.02
C PRO A 95 -26.25 -2.47 -3.03
N PHE A 96 -25.09 -2.89 -3.54
CA PHE A 96 -25.00 -3.92 -4.59
C PHE A 96 -24.85 -5.33 -4.01
N PHE A 97 -24.05 -5.48 -2.96
CA PHE A 97 -23.68 -6.79 -2.43
C PHE A 97 -24.24 -7.09 -1.05
N GLY A 98 -24.76 -6.08 -0.35
CA GLY A 98 -25.24 -6.21 1.03
C GLY A 98 -24.09 -6.17 2.05
N ILE A 99 -24.40 -5.66 3.24
CA ILE A 99 -23.44 -5.42 4.32
C ILE A 99 -22.66 -6.69 4.73
N PRO A 100 -23.29 -7.87 4.92
CA PRO A 100 -22.55 -9.06 5.40
C PRO A 100 -21.46 -9.50 4.42
N PHE A 101 -21.77 -9.48 3.12
CA PHE A 101 -20.82 -9.87 2.08
C PHE A 101 -19.69 -8.86 1.95
N THR A 102 -20.02 -7.56 1.89
CA THR A 102 -19.01 -6.49 1.77
C THR A 102 -18.01 -6.53 2.92
N LEU A 103 -18.47 -6.72 4.16
CA LEU A 103 -17.57 -6.83 5.32
C LEU A 103 -16.72 -8.10 5.28
N ALA A 104 -17.30 -9.26 4.93
CA ALA A 104 -16.54 -10.50 4.81
C ALA A 104 -15.44 -10.39 3.75
N ARG A 105 -15.78 -9.85 2.56
CA ARG A 105 -14.83 -9.57 1.48
C ARG A 105 -13.71 -8.66 1.97
N PHE A 106 -14.04 -7.57 2.65
CA PHE A 106 -13.07 -6.60 3.15
C PHE A 106 -12.08 -7.22 4.13
N VAL A 107 -12.56 -7.99 5.11
CA VAL A 107 -11.68 -8.67 6.08
C VAL A 107 -10.77 -9.68 5.39
N ILE A 108 -11.31 -10.50 4.48
CA ILE A 108 -10.52 -11.47 3.71
C ILE A 108 -9.46 -10.76 2.86
N SER A 109 -9.83 -9.67 2.19
CA SER A 109 -8.91 -8.83 1.41
C SER A 109 -7.76 -8.26 2.25
N LEU A 110 -8.05 -7.81 3.48
CA LEU A 110 -7.02 -7.33 4.40
C LEU A 110 -6.07 -8.46 4.83
N LEU A 111 -6.61 -9.63 5.16
CA LEU A 111 -5.82 -10.82 5.52
C LEU A 111 -4.91 -11.25 4.38
N ILE A 112 -5.42 -11.28 3.14
CA ILE A 112 -4.63 -11.60 1.94
C ILE A 112 -3.50 -10.57 1.76
N SER A 113 -3.77 -9.29 1.99
CA SER A 113 -2.76 -8.24 1.84
C SER A 113 -1.61 -8.39 2.84
N VAL A 114 -1.93 -8.69 4.11
CA VAL A 114 -0.92 -8.96 5.14
C VAL A 114 -0.16 -10.26 4.84
N ALA A 115 -0.88 -11.34 4.52
CA ALA A 115 -0.26 -12.63 4.20
C ALA A 115 0.67 -12.53 2.98
N GLY A 116 0.25 -11.78 1.94
CA GLY A 116 1.06 -11.51 0.75
C GLY A 116 2.32 -10.72 1.09
N GLY A 117 2.22 -9.70 1.94
CA GLY A 117 3.38 -8.95 2.42
C GLY A 117 4.36 -9.81 3.23
N VAL A 118 3.87 -10.67 4.13
CA VAL A 118 4.69 -11.61 4.91
C VAL A 118 5.38 -12.62 4.00
N LEU A 119 4.64 -13.22 3.06
CA LEU A 119 5.20 -14.16 2.09
C LEU A 119 6.28 -13.49 1.24
N PHE A 120 6.02 -12.27 0.77
CA PHE A 120 6.98 -11.53 -0.03
C PHE A 120 8.23 -11.18 0.77
N GLU A 121 8.11 -10.73 2.01
CA GLU A 121 9.26 -10.45 2.88
C GLU A 121 10.10 -11.69 3.11
N TRP A 122 9.46 -12.85 3.31
CA TRP A 122 10.14 -14.13 3.47
C TRP A 122 10.91 -14.53 2.21
N LEU A 123 10.27 -14.44 1.03
CA LEU A 123 10.91 -14.69 -0.25
C LEU A 123 12.06 -13.72 -0.51
N TRP A 124 11.87 -12.45 -0.16
CA TRP A 124 12.88 -11.40 -0.31
C TRP A 124 14.12 -11.68 0.55
N LYS A 125 13.92 -12.07 1.80
CA LYS A 125 15.02 -12.48 2.70
C LYS A 125 15.75 -13.70 2.16
N ALA A 126 15.01 -14.71 1.70
CA ALA A 126 15.59 -15.92 1.09
C ALA A 126 16.43 -15.58 -0.15
N TRP A 127 15.93 -14.69 -1.02
CA TRP A 127 16.67 -14.24 -2.21
C TRP A 127 17.92 -13.44 -1.84
N SER A 128 17.83 -12.52 -0.88
CA SER A 128 18.94 -11.66 -0.46
C SER A 128 20.10 -12.43 0.19
N HIS A 129 19.91 -13.69 0.59
CA HIS A 129 20.98 -14.55 1.07
C HIS A 129 21.86 -15.15 -0.05
N PHE A 130 21.39 -15.10 -1.30
CA PHE A 130 22.14 -15.62 -2.46
C PHE A 130 22.92 -14.53 -3.22
N GLN A 131 22.83 -13.27 -2.79
CA GLN A 131 23.63 -12.15 -3.29
C GLN A 131 24.73 -11.80 -2.29
#